data_AF-A0A2H1GQQ1-F1
#
_entry.id   AF-A0A2H1GQQ1-F1
#
_cell.length_a   1.000
_cell.length_b   1.000
_cell.length_c   1.000
_cell.angle_alpha   90.00
_cell.angle_beta   90.00
_cell.angle_gamma   90.00
#
_symmetry.space_group_name_H-M   'P 1'
#
loop_
_entity.id
_entity.type
_entity.pdbx_description
1 polymer ?
#
loop_
_entity_poly.entity_id
_entity_poly.type
_entity_poly.pdbx_seq_one_letter_code
_entity_poly.pdbx_strand_id
1 'polypeptide(L)'
;MVGMSLFCGSRTFDRGLEEAGIARFKYAADWNEHALHSHQANVRRPDRMEYFLGSVNDLLARAMAGDPKSNIARPGDIHILTGGSPCPGFSMLQLFKLSEQSKQNASLVASIVSFVDFYVPQYFLLKNVVTMTAGMGPNKDQNVFSQIVAALVALGYQVQQFLGDA
;
A
#
# COMPACT_ATOMS: atom_id res chain seq x y z
N MET A 1 6.81 15.92 -3.49
CA MET A 1 6.51 14.79 -4.43
C MET A 1 5.00 14.55 -4.50
N VAL A 2 4.45 14.09 -5.63
CA VAL A 2 3.02 13.68 -5.71
C VAL A 2 2.88 12.23 -5.23
N GLY A 3 2.00 12.01 -4.25
CA GLY A 3 1.81 10.70 -3.60
C GLY A 3 0.53 9.98 -3.98
N MET A 4 0.60 8.65 -4.01
CA MET A 4 -0.54 7.73 -4.01
C MET A 4 -0.49 6.85 -2.75
N SER A 5 -1.61 6.77 -2.04
CA SER A 5 -1.77 5.93 -0.85
C SER A 5 -2.71 4.75 -1.14
N LEU A 6 -2.18 3.53 -1.03
CA LEU A 6 -2.93 2.29 -1.13
C LEU A 6 -3.25 1.76 0.26
N PHE A 7 -4.47 1.26 0.46
CA PHE A 7 -4.95 0.87 1.80
C PHE A 7 -4.83 2.05 2.78
N CYS A 8 -5.23 3.23 2.31
CA CYS A 8 -4.93 4.51 2.97
C CYS A 8 -5.57 4.65 4.36
N GLY A 9 -6.60 3.84 4.66
CA GLY A 9 -7.31 3.91 5.93
C GLY A 9 -7.82 5.33 6.19
N SER A 10 -7.58 5.84 7.39
CA SER A 10 -7.96 7.19 7.81
C SER A 10 -6.90 8.27 7.55
N ARG A 11 -5.85 8.00 6.75
CA ARG A 11 -4.75 8.93 6.40
C ARG A 11 -3.63 9.13 7.42
N THR A 12 -3.55 8.36 8.52
CA THR A 12 -2.51 8.65 9.54
C THR A 12 -1.08 8.60 9.00
N PHE A 13 -0.77 7.60 8.16
CA PHE A 13 0.56 7.45 7.59
C PHE A 13 0.88 8.57 6.59
N ASP A 14 -0.06 8.85 5.68
CA ASP A 14 0.11 9.88 4.66
C ASP A 14 0.23 11.27 5.28
N ARG A 15 -0.57 11.55 6.32
CA ARG A 15 -0.52 12.81 7.06
C ARG A 15 0.86 13.08 7.66
N GLY A 16 1.51 12.06 8.24
CA GLY A 16 2.87 12.20 8.77
C GLY A 16 3.88 12.60 7.70
N LEU A 17 3.79 12.02 6.50
CA LEU A 17 4.66 12.35 5.37
C LEU A 17 4.38 13.74 4.79
N GLU A 18 3.11 14.19 4.81
CA GLU A 18 2.74 15.54 4.41
C GLU A 18 3.19 16.60 5.42
N GLU A 19 3.04 16.34 6.72
CA GLU A 19 3.51 17.22 7.79
C GLU A 19 5.05 17.33 7.82
N ALA A 20 5.75 16.26 7.44
CA ALA A 20 7.20 16.28 7.24
C ALA A 20 7.64 17.01 5.95
N GLY A 21 6.71 17.47 5.10
CA GLY A 21 7.02 18.16 3.85
C GLY A 21 7.58 17.28 2.73
N ILE A 22 7.49 15.95 2.87
CA ILE A 22 8.07 14.97 1.93
C ILE A 22 7.18 14.81 0.69
N ALA A 23 5.86 14.73 0.92
CA ALA A 23 4.89 14.42 -0.12
C ALA A 23 3.64 15.30 -0.04
N ARG A 24 2.87 15.31 -1.12
CA ARG A 24 1.48 15.76 -1.16
C ARG A 24 0.68 14.66 -1.83
N PHE A 25 -0.24 14.03 -1.10
CA PHE A 25 -1.05 12.96 -1.64
C PHE A 25 -2.15 13.52 -2.53
N LYS A 26 -2.24 12.99 -3.74
CA LYS A 26 -3.27 13.32 -4.71
C LYS A 26 -4.23 12.15 -4.92
N TYR A 27 -3.74 10.92 -4.76
CA TYR A 27 -4.52 9.70 -4.97
C TYR A 27 -4.60 8.90 -3.67
N ALA A 28 -5.79 8.44 -3.32
CA ALA A 28 -6.03 7.59 -2.16
C ALA A 28 -7.01 6.47 -2.51
N ALA A 29 -6.65 5.23 -2.18
CA ALA A 29 -7.45 4.05 -2.47
C ALA A 29 -7.70 3.24 -1.21
N ASP A 30 -8.96 2.92 -0.95
CA ASP A 30 -9.37 2.00 0.11
C ASP A 30 -10.70 1.35 -0.28
N TRP A 31 -10.92 0.13 0.19
CA TRP A 31 -12.18 -0.57 0.01
C TRP A 31 -13.22 -0.24 1.09
N ASN A 32 -12.78 0.33 2.23
CA ASN A 32 -13.64 0.65 3.34
C ASN A 32 -14.15 2.10 3.21
N GLU A 33 -15.45 2.25 2.96
CA GLU A 33 -16.11 3.55 2.81
C GLU A 33 -15.95 4.45 4.04
N HIS A 34 -16.03 3.90 5.25
CA HIS A 34 -15.92 4.68 6.48
C HIS A 34 -14.49 5.18 6.69
N ALA A 35 -13.50 4.39 6.27
CA ALA A 35 -12.11 4.80 6.27
C ALA A 35 -11.90 5.98 5.30
N LEU A 36 -12.42 5.90 4.07
CA LEU A 36 -12.33 7.00 3.10
C LEU A 36 -13.09 8.25 3.55
N HIS A 37 -14.27 8.12 4.15
CA HIS A 37 -14.97 9.27 4.72
C HIS A 37 -14.14 9.95 5.82
N SER A 38 -13.54 9.14 6.71
CA SER A 38 -12.64 9.65 7.76
C SER A 38 -11.40 10.31 7.15
N HIS A 39 -10.82 9.70 6.13
CA HIS A 39 -9.69 10.23 5.39
C HIS A 39 -10.03 11.60 4.80
N GLN A 40 -11.14 11.70 4.06
CA GLN A 40 -11.61 12.94 3.43
C GLN A 40 -11.89 14.04 4.45
N ALA A 41 -12.48 13.73 5.60
CA ALA A 41 -12.75 14.69 6.67
C ALA A 41 -11.45 15.29 7.28
N ASN A 42 -10.33 14.57 7.19
CA ASN A 42 -9.04 15.00 7.74
C ASN A 42 -8.13 15.67 6.72
N VAL A 43 -8.56 15.80 5.46
CA VAL A 43 -7.77 16.41 4.38
C VAL A 43 -8.06 17.90 4.32
N ARG A 44 -7.00 18.72 4.27
CA ARG A 44 -7.13 20.18 4.25
C ARG A 44 -7.81 20.72 2.99
N ARG A 45 -7.65 20.04 1.84
CA ARG A 45 -8.24 20.39 0.55
C ARG A 45 -8.78 19.14 -0.14
N PRO A 46 -9.94 18.62 0.31
CA PRO A 46 -10.48 17.35 -0.18
C PRO A 46 -10.85 17.42 -1.67
N ASP A 47 -11.12 18.62 -2.19
CA ASP A 47 -11.36 18.93 -3.61
C ASP A 47 -10.15 18.64 -4.53
N ARG A 48 -8.95 18.51 -3.96
CA ARG A 48 -7.71 18.28 -4.70
C ARG A 48 -7.20 16.85 -4.61
N MET A 49 -7.99 15.97 -4.01
CA MET A 49 -7.70 14.54 -3.96
C MET A 49 -8.70 13.75 -4.78
N GLU A 50 -8.14 12.72 -5.39
CA GLU A 50 -8.83 11.72 -6.16
C GLU A 50 -8.94 10.46 -5.31
N TYR A 51 -10.18 10.02 -5.09
CA TYR A 51 -10.48 8.86 -4.27
C TYR A 51 -10.89 7.68 -5.14
N PHE A 52 -10.43 6.50 -4.74
CA PHE A 52 -10.90 5.23 -5.28
C PHE A 52 -11.50 4.39 -4.15
N LEU A 53 -12.82 4.29 -4.11
CA LEU A 53 -13.54 3.37 -3.23
C LEU A 53 -13.66 2.01 -3.93
N GLY A 54 -12.87 1.03 -3.50
CA GLY A 54 -12.93 -0.33 -4.04
C GLY A 54 -11.64 -1.11 -3.86
N SER A 55 -11.57 -2.27 -4.53
CA SER A 55 -10.39 -3.12 -4.53
C SER A 55 -9.21 -2.44 -5.24
N VAL A 56 -8.03 -2.48 -4.64
CA VAL A 56 -6.80 -2.02 -5.29
C VAL A 56 -6.47 -2.83 -6.55
N ASN A 57 -6.93 -4.08 -6.64
CA ASN A 57 -6.74 -4.88 -7.86
C ASN A 57 -7.57 -4.33 -9.02
N ASP A 58 -8.80 -3.87 -8.75
CA ASP A 58 -9.66 -3.25 -9.77
C ASP A 58 -9.09 -1.89 -10.19
N LEU A 59 -8.55 -1.13 -9.23
CA LEU A 59 -7.83 0.12 -9.52
C LEU A 59 -6.64 -0.13 -10.46
N LEU A 60 -5.79 -1.11 -10.17
CA LEU A 60 -4.64 -1.42 -11.02
C LEU A 60 -5.08 -1.90 -12.40
N ALA A 61 -6.07 -2.78 -12.48
CA ALA A 61 -6.60 -3.28 -13.75
C ALA A 61 -7.12 -2.13 -14.62
N ARG A 62 -7.84 -1.17 -14.03
CA ARG A 62 -8.32 0.04 -14.74
C ARG A 62 -7.17 0.93 -15.20
N ALA A 63 -6.14 1.10 -14.37
CA ALA A 63 -4.93 1.85 -14.75
C ALA A 63 -4.19 1.20 -15.92
N MET A 64 -4.00 -0.13 -15.88
CA MET A 64 -3.40 -0.90 -16.98
C MET A 64 -4.23 -0.85 -18.27
N ALA A 65 -5.56 -0.77 -18.15
CA ALA A 65 -6.46 -0.60 -19.29
C ALA A 65 -6.49 0.85 -19.84
N GLY A 66 -5.79 1.79 -19.21
CA GLY A 66 -5.75 3.19 -19.65
C GLY A 66 -7.05 3.95 -19.41
N ASP A 67 -7.81 3.60 -18.38
CA ASP A 67 -9.05 4.32 -18.01
C ASP A 67 -8.78 5.83 -17.87
N PRO A 68 -9.50 6.70 -18.62
CA PRO A 68 -9.22 8.13 -18.67
C PRO A 68 -9.75 8.92 -17.46
N LYS A 69 -10.42 8.27 -16.50
CA LYS A 69 -10.99 8.95 -15.32
C LYS A 69 -9.90 9.61 -14.47
N SER A 70 -10.21 10.79 -13.93
CA SER A 70 -9.28 11.59 -13.11
C SER A 70 -8.76 10.86 -11.88
N ASN A 71 -9.54 9.92 -11.35
CA ASN A 71 -9.17 9.14 -10.18
C ASN A 71 -8.29 7.93 -10.47
N ILE A 72 -7.86 7.77 -11.71
CA ILE A 72 -6.89 6.78 -12.16
C ILE A 72 -5.64 7.53 -12.58
N ALA A 73 -4.57 7.37 -11.80
CA ALA A 73 -3.29 7.97 -12.14
C ALA A 73 -2.66 7.29 -13.37
N ARG A 74 -1.76 8.01 -14.04
CA ARG A 74 -0.92 7.45 -15.11
C ARG A 74 0.50 7.21 -14.61
N PRO A 75 1.25 6.26 -15.21
CA PRO A 75 2.70 6.19 -15.03
C PRO A 75 3.33 7.57 -15.25
N GLY A 76 4.17 8.00 -14.30
CA GLY A 76 4.76 9.35 -14.26
C GLY A 76 3.98 10.40 -13.45
N ASP A 77 2.69 10.20 -13.14
CA ASP A 77 1.93 11.12 -12.28
C ASP A 77 2.34 11.02 -10.80
N ILE A 78 2.79 9.83 -10.38
CA ILE A 78 3.09 9.49 -8.99
C ILE A 78 4.59 9.37 -8.82
N HIS A 79 5.09 10.02 -7.77
CA HIS A 79 6.51 10.03 -7.42
C HIS A 79 6.79 9.17 -6.19
N ILE A 80 5.81 9.05 -5.29
CA ILE A 80 5.91 8.25 -4.07
C ILE A 80 4.65 7.40 -3.91
N LEU A 81 4.84 6.11 -3.69
CA LEU A 81 3.76 5.19 -3.39
C LEU A 81 3.85 4.75 -1.93
N THR A 82 2.76 4.85 -1.20
CA THR A 82 2.64 4.36 0.17
C THR A 82 1.63 3.23 0.25
N GLY A 83 1.88 2.28 1.15
CA GLY A 83 0.98 1.17 1.37
C GLY A 83 1.00 0.67 2.81
N GLY A 84 -0.18 0.42 3.35
CA GLY A 84 -0.38 -0.37 4.56
C GLY A 84 -1.15 -1.63 4.23
N SER A 85 -0.52 -2.64 3.63
CA SER A 85 -1.26 -3.88 3.27
C SER A 85 -1.96 -4.47 4.51
N PRO A 86 -3.10 -5.16 4.33
CA PRO A 86 -3.88 -5.67 5.46
C PRO A 86 -3.04 -6.53 6.41
N CYS A 87 -2.73 -5.97 7.57
CA CYS A 87 -1.93 -6.62 8.61
C CYS A 87 -2.55 -7.86 9.27
N PRO A 88 -3.89 -8.13 9.22
CA PRO A 88 -4.43 -9.34 9.84
C PRO A 88 -3.82 -10.64 9.29
N GLY A 89 -3.33 -10.65 8.04
CA GLY A 89 -2.63 -11.83 7.49
C GLY A 89 -1.33 -12.19 8.26
N PHE A 90 -0.69 -11.19 8.89
CA PHE A 90 0.59 -11.35 9.58
C PHE A 90 0.48 -11.22 11.10
N SER A 91 -0.61 -10.66 11.61
CA SER A 91 -0.81 -10.36 13.02
C SER A 91 -0.70 -11.59 13.93
N MET A 92 -0.11 -11.43 15.12
CA MET A 92 -0.14 -12.46 16.18
C MET A 92 -1.55 -12.69 16.73
N LEU A 93 -2.44 -11.70 16.62
CA LEU A 93 -3.83 -11.80 17.08
C LEU A 93 -4.73 -12.56 16.10
N GLN A 94 -4.26 -12.87 14.89
CA GLN A 94 -5.00 -13.69 13.95
C GLN A 94 -4.86 -15.16 14.32
N LEU A 95 -5.95 -15.76 14.80
CA LEU A 95 -6.02 -17.17 15.19
C LEU A 95 -5.97 -18.11 13.97
N PHE A 96 -6.64 -17.72 12.88
CA PHE A 96 -6.80 -18.58 11.69
C PHE A 96 -5.86 -18.14 10.56
N LYS A 97 -4.55 -18.16 10.80
CA LYS A 97 -3.54 -17.67 9.83
C LYS A 97 -3.50 -18.45 8.51
N LEU A 98 -3.93 -19.71 8.52
CA LEU A 98 -3.96 -20.57 7.34
C LEU A 98 -5.33 -20.61 6.64
N SER A 99 -6.32 -19.84 7.11
CA SER A 99 -7.59 -19.70 6.40
C SER A 99 -7.38 -18.99 5.06
N GLU A 100 -8.25 -19.25 4.09
CA GLU A 100 -8.19 -18.60 2.77
C GLU A 100 -8.26 -17.08 2.89
N GLN A 101 -9.08 -16.54 3.80
CA GLN A 101 -9.14 -15.11 4.05
C GLN A 101 -7.80 -14.54 4.55
N SER A 102 -7.12 -15.22 5.47
CA SER A 102 -5.81 -14.79 5.97
C SER A 102 -4.74 -14.84 4.88
N LYS A 103 -4.75 -15.89 4.05
CA LYS A 103 -3.86 -16.01 2.89
C LYS A 103 -4.11 -14.90 1.87
N GLN A 104 -5.37 -14.61 1.57
CA GLN A 104 -5.76 -13.52 0.67
C GLN A 104 -5.32 -12.16 1.22
N ASN A 105 -5.52 -11.91 2.52
CA ASN A 105 -5.07 -10.67 3.15
C ASN A 105 -3.54 -10.52 3.08
N ALA A 106 -2.81 -11.61 3.34
CA ALA A 106 -1.35 -11.62 3.24
C ALA A 106 -0.87 -11.42 1.78
N SER A 107 -1.59 -11.97 0.79
CA SER A 107 -1.21 -11.89 -0.62
C SER A 107 -1.38 -10.50 -1.22
N LEU A 108 -2.17 -9.61 -0.62
CA LEU A 108 -2.36 -8.23 -1.11
C LEU A 108 -1.08 -7.38 -1.08
N VAL A 109 -0.04 -7.85 -0.38
CA VAL A 109 1.30 -7.31 -0.52
C VAL A 109 1.81 -7.44 -1.96
N ALA A 110 1.53 -8.55 -2.64
CA ALA A 110 1.91 -8.75 -4.04
C ALA A 110 1.23 -7.72 -4.94
N SER A 111 -0.05 -7.39 -4.67
CA SER A 111 -0.73 -6.31 -5.38
C SER A 111 0.02 -4.98 -5.24
N ILE A 112 0.50 -4.62 -4.05
CA ILE A 112 1.31 -3.40 -3.88
C ILE A 112 2.57 -3.43 -4.73
N VAL A 113 3.28 -4.56 -4.77
CA VAL A 113 4.48 -4.71 -5.62
C VAL A 113 4.11 -4.55 -7.10
N SER A 114 2.96 -5.06 -7.55
CA SER A 114 2.48 -4.83 -8.92
C SER A 114 2.19 -3.36 -9.22
N PHE A 115 1.73 -2.57 -8.24
CA PHE A 115 1.65 -1.11 -8.40
C PHE A 115 3.02 -0.46 -8.54
N VAL A 116 4.03 -0.91 -7.78
CA VAL A 116 5.40 -0.41 -7.89
C VAL A 116 5.96 -0.70 -9.28
N ASP A 117 5.79 -1.92 -9.78
CA ASP A 117 6.19 -2.32 -11.13
C ASP A 117 5.49 -1.48 -12.22
N PHE A 118 4.17 -1.28 -12.10
CA PHE A 118 3.41 -0.55 -13.10
C PHE A 118 3.69 0.97 -13.11
N TYR A 119 3.71 1.61 -11.95
CA TYR A 119 3.87 3.07 -11.85
C TYR A 119 5.32 3.53 -11.81
N VAL A 120 6.26 2.64 -11.48
CA VAL A 120 7.69 2.91 -11.32
C VAL A 120 7.95 4.20 -10.50
N PRO A 121 7.39 4.32 -9.28
CA PRO A 121 7.57 5.53 -8.47
C PRO A 121 9.03 5.71 -8.05
N GLN A 122 9.47 6.95 -7.81
CA GLN A 122 10.83 7.21 -7.31
C GLN A 122 11.05 6.64 -5.91
N TYR A 123 10.00 6.64 -5.09
CA TYR A 123 10.03 6.13 -3.72
C TYR A 123 8.84 5.21 -3.45
N PHE A 124 9.08 4.16 -2.68
CA PHE A 124 8.06 3.25 -2.17
C PHE A 124 8.23 3.06 -0.67
N LEU A 125 7.15 3.24 0.09
CA LEU A 125 7.12 2.98 1.53
C LEU A 125 6.02 1.98 1.87
N LEU A 126 6.39 0.87 2.49
CA LEU A 126 5.48 -0.15 3.01
C LEU A 126 5.53 -0.17 4.53
N LYS A 127 4.38 0.03 5.17
CA LYS A 127 4.22 -0.16 6.61
C LYS A 127 3.51 -1.48 6.89
N ASN A 128 4.08 -2.30 7.77
CA ASN A 128 3.41 -3.51 8.26
C ASN A 128 3.74 -3.78 9.74
N VAL A 129 3.23 -4.88 10.28
CA VAL A 129 3.60 -5.40 11.61
C VAL A 129 4.90 -6.20 11.54
N VAL A 130 5.66 -6.21 12.64
CA VAL A 130 6.96 -6.90 12.74
C VAL A 130 6.85 -8.38 12.35
N THR A 131 5.74 -9.02 12.70
CA THR A 131 5.51 -10.43 12.44
C THR A 131 5.37 -10.79 10.96
N MET A 132 5.33 -9.80 10.05
CA MET A 132 5.45 -10.03 8.60
C MET A 132 6.83 -10.62 8.22
N THR A 133 7.87 -10.41 9.03
CA THR A 133 9.20 -11.00 8.80
C THR A 133 9.30 -12.46 9.23
N ALA A 134 8.28 -12.98 9.93
CA ALA A 134 8.27 -14.37 10.37
C ALA A 134 7.86 -15.31 9.23
N GLY A 135 8.46 -16.50 9.19
CA GLY A 135 8.05 -17.58 8.29
C GLY A 135 6.57 -17.94 8.47
N MET A 136 5.88 -18.21 7.35
CA MET A 136 4.50 -18.69 7.37
C MET A 136 4.46 -20.19 7.06
N GLY A 137 3.71 -20.95 7.87
CA GLY A 137 3.54 -22.39 7.67
C GLY A 137 4.74 -23.24 8.11
N PRO A 138 4.81 -24.51 7.67
CA PRO A 138 5.83 -25.46 8.13
C PRO A 138 7.23 -25.15 7.56
N ASN A 139 7.31 -24.43 6.44
CA ASN A 139 8.57 -24.02 5.84
C ASN A 139 8.94 -22.60 6.30
N LYS A 140 9.82 -22.52 7.30
CA LYS A 140 10.20 -21.25 7.94
C LYS A 140 11.11 -20.36 7.10
N ASP A 141 11.68 -20.91 6.02
CA ASP A 141 12.64 -20.21 5.17
C ASP A 141 11.97 -19.31 4.11
N GLN A 142 10.65 -19.44 3.94
CA GLN A 142 9.86 -18.57 3.06
C GLN A 142 8.94 -17.68 3.91
N ASN A 143 9.22 -16.38 3.90
CA ASN A 143 8.34 -15.37 4.45
C ASN A 143 8.00 -14.32 3.39
N VAL A 144 6.84 -13.68 3.55
CA VAL A 144 6.35 -12.68 2.58
C VAL A 144 7.32 -11.50 2.50
N PHE A 145 7.92 -11.10 3.61
CA PHE A 145 8.87 -10.00 3.63
C PHE A 145 10.08 -10.24 2.69
N SER A 146 10.72 -11.40 2.75
CA SER A 146 11.84 -11.76 1.87
C SER A 146 11.44 -11.76 0.39
N GLN A 147 10.19 -12.16 0.08
CA GLN A 147 9.68 -12.11 -1.28
C GLN A 147 9.48 -10.66 -1.78
N ILE A 148 9.00 -9.76 -0.91
CA ILE A 148 8.91 -8.31 -1.23
C ILE A 148 10.30 -7.76 -1.53
N VAL A 149 11.26 -8.01 -0.64
CA VAL A 149 12.63 -7.50 -0.82
C VAL A 149 13.23 -8.02 -2.12
N ALA A 150 13.11 -9.32 -2.38
CA ALA A 150 13.59 -9.93 -3.62
C ALA A 150 12.92 -9.31 -4.87
N ALA A 151 11.61 -9.10 -4.84
CA ALA A 151 10.88 -8.49 -5.96
C ALA A 151 11.30 -7.04 -6.19
N LEU A 152 11.40 -6.22 -5.14
CA LEU A 152 11.83 -4.83 -5.25
C LEU A 152 13.26 -4.71 -5.79
N VAL A 153 14.18 -5.55 -5.30
CA VAL A 153 15.56 -5.60 -5.82
C VAL A 153 15.58 -6.03 -7.29
N ALA A 154 14.77 -7.01 -7.68
CA ALA A 154 14.64 -7.44 -9.07
C ALA A 154 14.08 -6.34 -9.99
N LEU A 155 13.20 -5.48 -9.46
CA LEU A 155 12.70 -4.27 -10.14
C LEU A 155 13.73 -3.12 -10.16
N GLY A 156 14.92 -3.30 -9.57
CA GLY A 156 16.00 -2.30 -9.58
C GLY A 156 15.93 -1.28 -8.44
N TYR A 157 15.08 -1.49 -7.43
CA TYR A 157 15.01 -0.61 -6.26
C TYR A 157 16.11 -0.90 -5.25
N GLN A 158 16.59 0.17 -4.61
CA GLN A 158 17.35 0.07 -3.37
C GLN A 158 16.36 -0.09 -2.21
N VAL A 159 16.60 -1.06 -1.33
CA VAL A 159 15.68 -1.40 -0.24
C VAL A 159 16.38 -1.21 1.11
N GLN A 160 15.69 -0.53 2.02
CA GLN A 160 16.08 -0.41 3.42
C GLN A 160 14.91 -0.80 4.31
N GLN A 161 15.20 -1.40 5.46
CA GLN A 161 14.22 -1.81 6.46
C GLN A 161 14.48 -1.08 7.77
N PHE A 162 13.42 -0.60 8.39
CA PHE A 162 13.45 0.02 9.71
C PHE A 162 12.43 -0.64 10.63
N LEU A 163 12.81 -0.86 11.89
CA LEU A 163 11.89 -1.20 12.97
C LEU A 163 11.70 0.06 13.81
N GLY A 164 10.49 0.62 13.79
CA GLY A 164 10.11 1.77 14.62
C GLY A 164 9.27 1.34 15.81
N ASP A 165 9.48 2.01 16.94
CA ASP A 165 8.63 1.96 18.14
C ASP A 165 7.96 3.34 18.30
N ALA A 166 6.68 3.37 18.66
CA ALA A 166 5.82 4.56 18.59
C ALA A 166 5.42 5.09 19.97
#